data_AF-A0A2E4IYN2-F1
#
_entry.id   AF-A0A2E4IYN2-F1
#
_cell.length_a   1.000
_cell.length_b   1.000
_cell.length_c   1.000
_cell.angle_alpha   90.00
_cell.angle_beta   90.00
_cell.angle_gamma   90.00
#
_symmetry.space_group_name_H-M   'P 1'
#
loop_
_entity.id
_entity.type
_entity.pdbx_description
1 polymer ?
#
loop_
_entity_poly.entity_id
_entity_poly.type
_entity_poly.pdbx_seq_one_letter_code
_entity_poly.pdbx_strand_id
1 'polypeptide(L)'
;MSHSPATADHGDEENKFQIYIKIAMLLAVITGIEIVFIFLPFPIWLIVTVLVVLSTVKFMYVIFYFMHLKWDKPFCTILFFIGMVLAGGTTWALLLIFGAKDSVPLHSVSTLANYFVC
;
A
#
# COMPACT_ATOMS: atom_id res chain seq x y z
N MET A 1 -44.62 -39.72 -2.35
CA MET A 1 -44.64 -38.53 -3.22
C MET A 1 -44.23 -37.32 -2.38
N SER A 2 -43.54 -36.38 -3.01
CA SER A 2 -42.96 -35.13 -2.47
C SER A 2 -41.54 -35.23 -1.90
N HIS A 3 -40.59 -35.31 -2.84
CA HIS A 3 -39.28 -34.67 -2.71
C HIS A 3 -39.51 -33.18 -2.41
N SER A 4 -38.96 -32.69 -1.31
CA SER A 4 -38.82 -31.26 -1.06
C SER A 4 -37.54 -30.78 -1.76
N PRO A 5 -37.59 -29.84 -2.73
CA PRO A 5 -36.39 -29.19 -3.22
C PRO A 5 -36.00 -28.14 -2.19
N ALA A 6 -35.00 -28.44 -1.36
CA ALA A 6 -34.26 -27.44 -0.61
C ALA A 6 -33.58 -26.50 -1.62
N THR A 7 -34.31 -25.46 -2.02
CA THR A 7 -33.89 -24.42 -2.95
C THR A 7 -34.06 -23.10 -2.22
N ALA A 8 -32.97 -22.60 -1.61
CA ALA A 8 -32.73 -21.18 -1.28
C ALA A 8 -31.67 -21.06 -0.16
N ASP A 9 -30.41 -21.41 -0.43
CA ASP A 9 -29.28 -20.92 0.39
C ASP A 9 -27.94 -20.91 -0.38
N HIS A 10 -27.98 -20.67 -1.69
CA HIS A 10 -26.79 -20.65 -2.56
C HIS A 10 -26.51 -19.26 -3.17
N GLY A 11 -27.27 -18.23 -2.78
CA GLY A 11 -27.12 -16.86 -3.30
C GLY A 11 -26.14 -16.00 -2.51
N ASP A 12 -26.05 -16.18 -1.20
CA ASP A 12 -25.28 -15.27 -0.32
C ASP A 12 -23.77 -15.49 -0.39
N GLU A 13 -23.32 -16.74 -0.62
CA GLU A 13 -21.91 -17.09 -0.76
C GLU A 13 -21.32 -16.63 -2.10
N GLU A 14 -22.13 -16.64 -3.17
CA GLU A 14 -21.71 -16.19 -4.50
C GLU A 14 -21.41 -14.69 -4.51
N ASN A 15 -22.27 -13.87 -3.92
CA ASN A 15 -22.11 -12.40 -3.89
C ASN A 15 -20.82 -11.96 -3.18
N LYS A 16 -20.50 -12.62 -2.07
CA LYS A 16 -19.27 -12.42 -1.29
C LYS A 16 -18.01 -12.73 -2.09
N PHE A 17 -18.02 -13.85 -2.82
CA PHE A 17 -16.91 -14.26 -3.67
C PHE A 17 -16.71 -13.29 -4.85
N GLN A 18 -17.80 -12.85 -5.46
CA GLN A 18 -17.79 -11.85 -6.53
C GLN A 18 -17.22 -10.50 -6.06
N ILE A 19 -17.53 -10.10 -4.83
CA ILE A 19 -17.02 -8.88 -4.21
C ILE A 19 -15.50 -8.94 -4.05
N TYR A 20 -14.95 -10.06 -3.59
CA TYR A 20 -13.50 -10.24 -3.48
C TYR A 20 -12.79 -10.22 -4.82
N ILE A 21 -13.34 -10.93 -5.81
CA ILE A 21 -12.77 -10.99 -7.16
C ILE A 21 -12.74 -9.60 -7.80
N LYS A 22 -13.82 -8.82 -7.66
CA LYS A 22 -13.88 -7.44 -8.19
C LYS A 22 -12.73 -6.57 -7.68
N ILE A 23 -12.24 -6.83 -6.48
CA ILE A 23 -11.21 -6.02 -5.85
C ILE A 23 -9.82 -6.50 -6.06
N ALA A 24 -9.60 -7.81 -6.07
CA ALA A 24 -8.38 -8.34 -6.65
C ALA A 24 -8.17 -7.81 -8.07
N MET A 25 -9.25 -7.73 -8.87
CA MET A 25 -9.22 -7.17 -10.22
C MET A 25 -8.92 -5.66 -10.23
N LEU A 26 -9.56 -4.86 -9.37
CA LEU A 26 -9.24 -3.44 -9.23
C LEU A 26 -7.76 -3.22 -8.86
N LEU A 27 -7.23 -3.97 -7.90
CA LEU A 27 -5.83 -3.87 -7.49
C LEU A 27 -4.88 -4.23 -8.63
N ALA A 28 -5.20 -5.28 -9.37
CA ALA A 28 -4.45 -5.70 -10.54
C ALA A 28 -4.46 -4.62 -11.64
N VAL A 29 -5.57 -3.92 -11.83
CA VAL A 29 -5.65 -2.77 -12.76
C VAL A 29 -4.75 -1.64 -12.28
N ILE A 30 -4.76 -1.30 -10.99
CA ILE A 30 -3.90 -0.24 -10.44
C ILE A 30 -2.40 -0.61 -10.57
N THR A 31 -2.02 -1.89 -10.40
CA THR A 31 -0.63 -2.34 -10.69
C THR A 31 -0.31 -2.31 -12.18
N GLY A 32 -1.27 -2.63 -13.05
CA GLY A 32 -1.09 -2.54 -14.50
C GLY A 32 -0.83 -1.10 -14.94
N ILE A 33 -1.62 -0.16 -14.43
CA ILE A 33 -1.45 1.29 -14.71
C ILE A 33 -0.10 1.78 -14.18
N GLU A 34 0.30 1.39 -12.96
CA GLU A 34 1.61 1.75 -12.39
C GLU A 34 2.77 1.37 -13.32
N ILE A 35 2.77 0.13 -13.82
CA ILE A 35 3.81 -0.35 -14.73
C ILE A 35 3.83 0.50 -16.00
N VAL A 36 2.67 0.82 -16.57
CA VAL A 36 2.60 1.71 -17.75
C VAL A 36 3.17 3.10 -17.45
N PHE A 37 2.89 3.66 -16.27
CA PHE A 37 3.44 4.95 -15.86
C PHE A 37 4.97 4.92 -15.71
N ILE A 38 5.56 3.80 -15.30
CA ILE A 38 7.02 3.67 -15.18
C ILE A 38 7.74 3.64 -16.54
N PHE A 39 7.03 3.23 -17.60
CA PHE A 39 7.56 3.22 -18.96
C PHE A 39 7.56 4.61 -19.62
N LEU A 40 6.85 5.59 -19.07
CA LEU A 40 6.96 6.98 -19.53
C LEU A 40 8.21 7.66 -18.94
N PRO A 41 8.94 8.46 -19.74
CA PRO A 41 10.14 9.18 -19.30
C PRO A 41 9.79 10.40 -18.43
N PHE A 42 9.18 10.17 -17.27
CA PHE A 42 8.90 11.19 -16.25
C PHE A 42 10.12 11.44 -15.36
N PRO A 43 10.16 12.58 -14.62
CA PRO A 43 11.21 12.83 -13.64
C PRO A 43 11.26 11.74 -12.55
N ILE A 44 12.47 11.25 -12.25
CA ILE A 44 12.73 10.17 -11.28
C ILE A 44 12.06 10.41 -9.93
N TRP A 45 12.01 11.67 -9.47
CA TRP A 45 11.43 12.02 -8.17
C TRP A 45 9.93 11.72 -8.11
N LEU A 46 9.20 12.06 -9.18
CA LEU A 46 7.77 11.79 -9.29
C LEU A 46 7.49 10.29 -9.36
N ILE A 47 8.30 9.55 -10.13
CA ILE A 47 8.23 8.09 -10.21
C ILE A 47 8.38 7.48 -8.82
N VAL A 48 9.45 7.81 -8.08
CA VAL A 48 9.68 7.27 -6.73
C VAL A 48 8.52 7.59 -5.78
N THR A 49 8.02 8.83 -5.76
CA THR A 49 6.88 9.20 -4.91
C THR A 49 5.62 8.43 -5.29
N VAL A 50 5.31 8.30 -6.57
CA VAL A 50 4.14 7.55 -7.06
C VAL A 50 4.24 6.06 -6.70
N LEU A 51 5.40 5.43 -6.86
CA LEU A 51 5.57 4.02 -6.49
C LEU A 51 5.38 3.79 -4.99
N VAL A 52 5.92 4.68 -4.15
CA VAL A 52 5.75 4.61 -2.69
C VAL A 52 4.27 4.77 -2.33
N VAL A 53 3.60 5.81 -2.86
CA VAL A 53 2.17 6.06 -2.59
C VAL A 53 1.30 4.91 -3.08
N LEU A 54 1.51 4.43 -4.31
CA LEU A 54 0.72 3.34 -4.88
C LEU A 54 0.94 2.02 -4.13
N SER A 55 2.15 1.76 -3.64
CA SER A 55 2.45 0.59 -2.79
C SER A 55 1.69 0.68 -1.46
N THR A 56 1.77 1.82 -0.77
CA THR A 56 1.04 2.04 0.49
C THR A 56 -0.48 1.94 0.31
N VAL A 57 -1.02 2.55 -0.76
CA VAL A 57 -2.47 2.54 -1.05
C VAL A 57 -2.96 1.14 -1.39
N LYS A 58 -2.26 0.40 -2.26
CA LYS A 58 -2.61 -1.00 -2.59
C LYS A 58 -2.70 -1.84 -1.33
N PHE A 59 -1.70 -1.68 -0.48
CA PHE A 59 -1.62 -2.43 0.76
C PHE A 59 -2.73 -2.07 1.75
N MET A 60 -3.01 -0.78 1.94
CA MET A 60 -4.12 -0.31 2.77
C MET A 60 -5.48 -0.77 2.24
N TYR A 61 -5.64 -0.81 0.92
CA TYR A 61 -6.85 -1.34 0.27
C TYR A 61 -7.00 -2.85 0.51
N VAL A 62 -5.92 -3.63 0.38
CA VAL A 62 -5.95 -5.07 0.71
C VAL A 62 -6.43 -5.26 2.14
N ILE A 63 -5.87 -4.53 3.12
CA ILE A 63 -6.21 -4.73 4.53
C ILE A 63 -7.67 -4.39 4.81
N PHE A 64 -8.15 -3.25 4.31
CA PHE A 64 -9.53 -2.81 4.51
C PHE A 64 -10.54 -3.78 3.86
N TYR A 65 -10.17 -4.39 2.73
CA TYR A 65 -11.09 -5.21 1.97
C TYR A 65 -11.03 -6.71 2.28
N PHE A 66 -9.84 -7.28 2.47
CA PHE A 66 -9.69 -8.69 2.83
C PHE A 66 -10.25 -8.98 4.23
N MET A 67 -10.22 -8.01 5.16
CA MET A 67 -10.81 -8.18 6.50
C MET A 67 -12.33 -8.04 6.55
N HIS A 68 -12.99 -7.37 5.60
CA HIS A 68 -14.40 -7.01 5.78
C HIS A 68 -15.39 -8.17 5.57
N LEU A 69 -14.99 -9.28 4.95
CA LEU A 69 -15.92 -10.39 4.65
C LEU A 69 -16.06 -11.42 5.78
N LYS A 70 -15.38 -11.22 6.91
CA LYS A 70 -15.37 -12.23 7.97
C LYS A 70 -15.16 -11.57 9.30
N TRP A 71 -16.16 -10.87 9.82
CA TRP A 71 -16.52 -10.92 11.25
C TRP A 71 -15.36 -10.90 12.27
N ASP A 72 -14.28 -10.16 12.00
CA ASP A 72 -13.10 -10.12 12.85
C ASP A 72 -12.69 -8.68 13.07
N LYS A 73 -12.45 -8.38 14.35
CA LYS A 73 -12.47 -7.05 14.91
C LYS A 73 -11.42 -6.16 14.23
N PRO A 74 -11.64 -4.83 14.15
CA PRO A 74 -10.69 -3.85 13.60
C PRO A 74 -9.25 -3.92 14.17
N PHE A 75 -9.03 -4.74 15.21
CA PHE A 75 -7.77 -5.06 15.84
C PHE A 75 -6.64 -5.49 14.88
N CYS A 76 -6.90 -6.35 13.89
CA CYS A 76 -5.84 -6.78 12.96
C CYS A 76 -5.43 -5.66 12.00
N THR A 77 -6.39 -4.83 11.55
CA THR A 77 -6.09 -3.59 10.80
C THR A 77 -5.29 -2.60 11.63
N ILE A 78 -5.61 -2.45 12.93
CA ILE A 78 -4.89 -1.57 13.85
C ILE A 78 -3.44 -2.04 14.06
N LEU A 79 -3.23 -3.34 14.29
CA LEU A 79 -1.90 -3.92 14.52
C LEU A 79 -1.02 -3.77 13.26
N PHE A 80 -1.64 -3.96 12.09
CA PHE A 80 -1.01 -3.72 10.80
C PHE A 80 -0.61 -2.24 10.63
N PHE A 81 -1.52 -1.31 10.94
CA PHE A 81 -1.29 0.13 10.83
C PHE A 81 -0.19 0.62 11.77
N ILE A 82 -0.18 0.15 13.01
CA ILE A 82 0.89 0.43 13.98
C ILE A 82 2.23 -0.09 13.45
N GLY A 83 2.26 -1.28 12.82
CA GLY A 83 3.46 -1.81 12.17
C GLY A 83 3.99 -0.92 11.04
N MET A 84 3.10 -0.42 10.17
CA MET A 84 3.48 0.51 9.10
C MET A 84 4.04 1.83 9.66
N VAL A 85 3.39 2.40 10.67
CA VAL A 85 3.83 3.65 11.31
C VAL A 85 5.16 3.45 12.04
N LEU A 86 5.34 2.35 12.77
CA LEU A 86 6.61 2.03 13.43
C LEU A 86 7.73 1.78 12.42
N ALA A 87 7.48 1.04 11.35
CA ALA A 87 8.47 0.78 10.32
C ALA A 87 8.87 2.09 9.60
N GLY A 88 7.89 2.86 9.12
CA GLY A 88 8.13 4.15 8.47
C GLY A 88 8.80 5.16 9.40
N GLY A 89 8.35 5.23 10.66
CA GLY A 89 8.95 6.08 11.69
C GLY A 89 10.38 5.69 12.01
N THR A 90 10.69 4.39 12.11
CA THR A 90 12.05 3.91 12.36
C THR A 90 12.95 4.16 11.16
N THR A 91 12.49 3.90 9.93
CA THR A 91 13.25 4.23 8.71
C THR A 91 13.52 5.72 8.61
N TRP A 92 12.53 6.57 8.92
CA TRP A 92 12.70 8.02 8.96
C TRP A 92 13.68 8.47 10.06
N ALA A 93 13.57 7.90 11.26
CA ALA A 93 14.48 8.17 12.36
C ALA A 93 15.92 7.74 12.05
N LEU A 94 16.11 6.60 11.40
CA LEU A 94 17.43 6.15 10.93
C LEU A 94 17.99 7.06 9.83
N LEU A 95 17.17 7.50 8.89
CA LEU A 95 17.57 8.50 7.89
C LEU A 95 17.98 9.82 8.55
N LEU A 96 17.25 10.28 9.55
CA LEU A 96 17.59 11.47 10.31
C LEU A 96 18.88 11.29 11.12
N ILE A 97 19.12 10.12 11.72
CA ILE A 97 20.32 9.91 12.56
C ILE A 97 21.59 9.72 11.72
N PHE A 98 21.52 9.02 10.59
CA PHE A 98 22.64 8.93 9.65
C PHE A 98 22.82 10.20 8.81
N GLY A 99 21.75 10.99 8.62
CA GLY A 99 21.80 12.31 8.00
C GLY A 99 22.24 13.43 8.95
N ALA A 100 22.18 13.21 10.27
CA ALA A 100 22.61 14.16 11.28
C ALA A 100 24.15 14.18 11.38
N LYS A 101 24.78 14.86 10.40
CA LYS A 101 26.06 15.60 10.47
C LYS A 101 27.34 14.90 10.96
N ASP A 102 27.28 13.72 11.56
CA ASP A 102 28.42 13.09 12.23
C ASP A 102 29.15 12.05 11.36
N SER A 103 28.68 11.82 10.12
CA SER A 103 29.30 10.86 9.18
C SER A 103 29.88 11.49 7.90
N VAL A 104 29.76 12.81 7.71
CA VAL A 104 30.18 13.47 6.45
C VAL A 104 31.45 14.30 6.66
N PRO A 105 32.56 14.03 5.95
CA PRO A 105 33.70 14.94 5.94
C PRO A 105 33.26 16.29 5.34
N LEU A 106 33.58 17.38 6.03
CA LEU A 106 33.07 18.78 5.90
C LEU A 106 33.13 19.45 4.51
N HIS A 107 33.48 18.75 3.43
CA HIS A 107 33.69 19.34 2.10
C HIS A 107 32.52 19.15 1.10
N SER A 108 31.57 18.22 1.31
CA SER A 108 30.46 18.00 0.35
C SER A 108 29.09 18.54 0.80
N VAL A 109 28.92 18.88 2.07
CA VAL A 109 27.61 19.26 2.64
C VAL A 109 27.17 20.67 2.21
N SER A 110 28.12 21.60 2.03
CA SER A 110 27.81 22.99 1.62
C SER A 110 27.29 23.10 0.17
N THR A 111 27.76 22.22 -0.72
CA THR A 111 27.38 22.21 -2.14
C THR A 111 26.02 21.55 -2.39
N LEU A 112 25.68 20.52 -1.62
CA LEU A 112 24.44 19.74 -1.78
C LEU A 112 23.23 20.45 -1.16
N ALA A 113 23.44 21.25 -0.12
CA ALA A 113 22.41 22.11 0.46
C ALA A 113 21.92 23.21 -0.51
N ASN A 114 22.75 23.62 -1.48
CA ASN A 114 22.37 24.60 -2.52
C ASN A 114 21.54 23.96 -3.65
N TYR A 115 21.68 22.67 -3.91
CA TYR A 115 20.97 21.97 -5.00
C TYR A 115 19.59 21.43 -4.58
N PHE A 116 19.30 21.34 -3.28
CA PHE A 116 17.98 20.93 -2.77
C PHE A 116 17.05 22.13 -2.51
N VAL A 117 17.55 23.37 -2.57
CA VAL A 117 16.81 24.60 -2.23
C VAL A 117 16.55 25.52 -3.45
N CYS A 118 17.15 25.23 -4.60
CA CYS A 118 16.82 25.81 -5.91
C CYS A 118 16.21 24.74 -6.82
#